data_AF-R6MVQ2-F1
#
_entry.id   AF-R6MVQ2-F1
#
_cell.length_a   1.000
_cell.length_b   1.000
_cell.length_c   1.000
_cell.angle_alpha   90.00
_cell.angle_beta   90.00
_cell.angle_gamma   90.00
#
_symmetry.space_group_name_H-M   'P 1'
#
loop_
_entity.id
_entity.type
_entity.pdbx_description
1 polymer ?
#
loop_
_entity_poly.entity_id
_entity_poly.type
_entity_poly.pdbx_seq_one_letter_code
_entity_poly.pdbx_strand_id
1 'polypeptide(L)'
;MKKCDYCAKEISYFEQYCSEECHGNANKYYETTEKYGKLFSIINMICFFGIPIGIFLFAFLRTAGMIITVASCDILGVMLILLPFPTENMISKYKLKKATKITRIIGLAVIGLGFMFLIFMLLFPIIFPD
;
A
#
# COMPACT_ATOMS: atom_id res chain seq x y z
N MET A 1 13.96 9.76 27.35
CA MET A 1 13.08 8.58 27.49
C MET A 1 12.94 7.92 26.13
N LYS A 2 13.23 6.61 26.03
CA LYS A 2 13.21 5.87 24.76
C LYS A 2 11.79 5.31 24.53
N LYS A 3 11.36 5.18 23.27
CA LYS A 3 10.03 4.63 22.90
C LYS A 3 10.23 3.36 22.10
N CYS A 4 9.46 2.33 22.43
CA CYS A 4 9.49 1.01 21.78
C CYS A 4 9.25 1.13 20.28
N ASP A 5 10.07 0.45 19.48
CA ASP A 5 10.03 0.54 18.01
C ASP A 5 8.79 -0.14 17.39
N TYR A 6 8.22 -1.12 18.09
CA TYR A 6 6.98 -1.78 17.70
C TYR A 6 5.74 -1.09 18.29
N CYS A 7 5.72 -0.94 19.62
CA CYS A 7 4.53 -0.62 20.40
C CYS A 7 4.38 0.88 20.77
N ALA A 8 5.39 1.71 20.51
CA ALA A 8 5.45 3.14 20.87
C ALA A 8 5.29 3.46 22.37
N LYS A 9 5.28 2.46 23.25
CA LYS A 9 5.30 2.62 24.71
C LYS A 9 6.66 3.16 25.17
N GLU A 10 6.66 3.95 26.24
CA GLU A 10 7.89 4.41 26.88
C GLU A 10 8.59 3.21 27.55
N ILE A 11 9.91 3.13 27.35
CA ILE A 11 10.76 2.03 27.81
C ILE A 11 12.02 2.61 28.47
N SER A 12 12.58 1.83 29.39
CA SER A 12 13.88 2.10 30.00
C SER A 12 14.97 2.17 28.93
N TYR A 13 15.98 3.01 29.13
CA TYR A 13 17.02 3.35 28.13
C TYR A 13 17.79 2.13 27.58
N PHE A 14 17.79 1.02 28.34
CA PHE A 14 18.49 -0.22 28.03
C PHE A 14 17.74 -1.19 27.11
N GLU A 15 16.41 -1.12 27.00
CA GLU A 15 15.63 -2.09 26.20
C GLU A 15 15.19 -1.47 24.85
N GLN A 16 15.20 -2.23 23.75
CA GLN A 16 14.68 -1.78 22.44
C GLN A 16 13.18 -2.09 22.27
N TYR A 17 12.66 -3.09 23.00
CA TYR A 17 11.27 -3.56 22.91
C TYR A 17 10.66 -3.64 24.31
N CYS A 18 9.35 -3.37 24.45
CA CYS A 18 8.72 -3.38 25.78
C CYS A 18 8.29 -4.78 26.27
N SER A 19 8.41 -5.81 25.43
CA SER A 19 8.13 -7.20 25.74
C SER A 19 8.72 -8.12 24.67
N GLU A 20 8.95 -9.40 25.00
CA GLU A 20 9.36 -10.41 24.03
C GLU A 20 8.33 -10.59 22.90
N GLU A 21 7.04 -10.36 23.17
CA GLU A 21 6.00 -10.32 22.13
C GLU A 21 6.19 -9.17 21.13
N CYS A 22 6.51 -7.95 21.60
CA CYS A 22 6.79 -6.82 20.71
C CYS A 22 8.07 -7.11 19.88
N HIS A 23 9.05 -7.84 20.43
CA HIS A 23 10.25 -8.26 19.70
C HIS A 23 9.96 -9.34 18.65
N GLY A 24 9.23 -10.40 19.00
CA GLY A 24 8.85 -11.48 18.08
C GLY A 24 7.98 -11.00 16.92
N ASN A 25 7.01 -10.12 17.19
CA ASN A 25 6.18 -9.53 16.14
C ASN A 25 6.95 -8.57 15.22
N ALA A 26 7.91 -7.82 15.76
CA ALA A 26 8.80 -7.01 14.94
C ALA A 26 9.69 -7.89 14.06
N ASN A 27 10.30 -8.95 14.62
CA ASN A 27 11.16 -9.86 13.88
C ASN A 27 10.40 -10.56 12.74
N LYS A 28 9.18 -11.06 12.99
CA LYS A 28 8.32 -11.66 11.95
C LYS A 28 7.99 -10.67 10.83
N TYR A 29 7.79 -9.40 11.18
CA TYR A 29 7.56 -8.33 10.22
C TYR A 29 8.81 -8.04 9.38
N TYR A 30 10.01 -7.96 9.99
CA TYR A 30 11.27 -7.76 9.27
C TYR A 30 11.59 -8.93 8.34
N GLU A 31 11.40 -10.18 8.78
CA GLU A 31 11.63 -11.37 7.95
C GLU A 31 10.69 -11.41 6.74
N THR A 32 9.42 -11.05 6.94
CA THR A 32 8.44 -10.91 5.84
C THR A 32 8.83 -9.76 4.91
N THR A 33 9.33 -8.65 5.45
CA THR A 33 9.78 -7.49 4.66
C THR A 33 11.02 -7.80 3.84
N GLU A 34 11.97 -8.55 4.37
CA GLU A 34 13.18 -8.93 3.63
C GLU A 34 12.84 -9.88 2.47
N LYS A 35 11.95 -10.85 2.72
CA LYS A 35 11.50 -11.82 1.70
C LYS A 35 10.64 -11.18 0.60
N TYR A 36 9.67 -10.35 0.97
CA TYR A 36 8.68 -9.80 0.03
C TYR A 36 8.94 -8.35 -0.40
N GLY A 37 9.86 -7.63 0.25
CA GLY A 37 10.12 -6.22 -0.03
C GLY A 37 10.64 -5.97 -1.44
N LYS A 38 11.47 -6.86 -1.99
CA LYS A 38 11.92 -6.79 -3.39
C LYS A 38 10.76 -6.96 -4.37
N LEU A 39 9.91 -7.97 -4.16
CA LEU A 39 8.74 -8.21 -5.00
C LEU A 39 7.77 -7.04 -4.94
N PHE A 40 7.53 -6.51 -3.73
CA PHE A 40 6.67 -5.36 -3.54
C PHE A 40 7.19 -4.11 -4.26
N SER A 41 8.50 -3.83 -4.17
CA SER A 41 9.11 -2.70 -4.88
C SER A 41 8.94 -2.82 -6.40
N ILE A 42 9.21 -4.01 -6.96
CA ILE A 42 9.05 -4.28 -8.39
C ILE A 42 7.60 -4.08 -8.83
N ILE A 43 6.64 -4.64 -8.09
CA ILE A 43 5.22 -4.58 -8.47
C ILE A 43 4.67 -3.16 -8.31
N ASN A 44 5.09 -2.44 -7.26
CA ASN A 44 4.73 -1.04 -7.07
C ASN A 44 5.28 -0.18 -8.23
N MET A 45 6.52 -0.43 -8.67
CA MET A 45 7.11 0.22 -9.84
C MET A 45 6.29 -0.07 -11.10
N ILE A 46 5.96 -1.34 -11.37
CA ILE A 46 5.13 -1.72 -12.53
C ILE A 46 3.75 -1.05 -12.47
N CYS A 47 3.07 -1.04 -11.33
CA CYS A 47 1.75 -0.41 -11.20
C CYS A 47 1.84 1.12 -11.37
N PHE A 48 2.89 1.76 -10.84
CA PHE A 48 3.10 3.20 -10.98
C PHE A 48 3.27 3.62 -12.44
N PHE A 49 3.90 2.79 -13.29
CA PHE A 49 3.95 3.01 -14.73
C PHE A 49 2.68 2.52 -15.46
N GLY A 50 2.04 1.46 -14.95
CA GLY A 50 0.82 0.89 -15.52
C GLY A 50 -0.38 1.85 -15.48
N ILE A 51 -0.50 2.66 -14.42
CA ILE A 51 -1.58 3.65 -14.29
C ILE A 51 -1.52 4.73 -15.40
N PRO A 52 -0.41 5.47 -15.61
CA PRO A 52 -0.33 6.48 -16.67
C PRO A 52 -0.39 5.85 -18.07
N ILE A 53 0.19 4.66 -18.26
CA ILE A 53 0.09 3.92 -19.53
C ILE A 53 -1.37 3.51 -19.80
N GLY A 54 -2.09 3.04 -18.78
CA GLY A 54 -3.50 2.66 -18.88
C GLY A 54 -4.41 3.86 -19.17
N ILE A 55 -4.17 5.00 -18.52
CA ILE A 55 -4.87 6.27 -18.82
C ILE A 55 -4.56 6.76 -20.24
N PHE A 56 -3.31 6.63 -20.69
CA PHE A 56 -2.93 6.99 -22.05
C PHE A 56 -3.59 6.06 -23.08
N LEU A 57 -3.58 4.75 -22.84
CA LEU A 57 -4.27 3.76 -23.66
C LEU A 57 -5.78 3.96 -23.65
N PHE A 58 -6.37 4.45 -22.56
CA PHE A 58 -7.80 4.76 -22.51
C PHE A 58 -8.23 5.78 -23.59
N ALA A 59 -7.33 6.72 -23.96
CA ALA A 59 -7.61 7.69 -25.01
C ALA A 59 -7.74 7.05 -26.42
N PHE A 60 -7.07 5.91 -26.66
CA PHE A 60 -7.07 5.21 -27.96
C PHE A 60 -7.94 3.96 -27.96
N LEU A 61 -7.84 3.15 -26.91
CA LEU A 61 -8.47 1.85 -26.70
C LEU A 61 -9.18 1.88 -25.33
N ARG A 62 -10.35 2.54 -25.27
CA ARG A 62 -11.13 2.76 -24.03
C ARG A 62 -11.25 1.50 -23.16
N THR A 63 -11.63 0.36 -23.75
CA THR A 63 -11.84 -0.90 -23.01
C THR A 63 -10.54 -1.49 -22.48
N ALA A 64 -9.47 -1.48 -23.27
CA ALA A 64 -8.18 -2.04 -22.86
C ALA A 64 -7.50 -1.17 -21.80
N GLY A 65 -7.54 0.15 -21.97
CA GLY A 65 -7.03 1.11 -20.97
C GLY A 65 -7.75 0.98 -19.62
N MET A 66 -9.08 0.81 -19.63
CA MET A 66 -9.88 0.56 -18.43
C MET A 66 -9.39 -0.64 -17.63
N ILE A 67 -9.26 -1.80 -18.29
CA ILE A 67 -8.89 -3.05 -17.62
C ILE A 67 -7.50 -2.92 -17.00
N ILE A 68 -6.55 -2.32 -17.72
CA ILE A 68 -5.17 -2.14 -17.27
C ILE A 68 -5.12 -1.20 -16.04
N THR A 69 -5.81 -0.07 -16.09
CA THR A 69 -5.84 0.90 -14.97
C THR A 69 -6.49 0.31 -13.72
N VAL A 70 -7.65 -0.34 -13.86
CA VAL A 70 -8.35 -0.96 -12.73
C VAL A 70 -7.52 -2.10 -12.14
N ALA A 71 -7.01 -3.01 -12.97
CA ALA A 71 -6.19 -4.13 -12.50
C ALA A 71 -4.93 -3.64 -11.76
N SER A 72 -4.28 -2.59 -12.27
CA SER A 72 -3.10 -2.00 -11.62
C SER A 72 -3.43 -1.41 -10.25
N CYS A 73 -4.54 -0.70 -10.12
CA CYS A 73 -5.00 -0.12 -8.84
C CYS A 73 -5.40 -1.20 -7.82
N ASP A 74 -6.11 -2.24 -8.26
CA ASP A 74 -6.56 -3.33 -7.40
C ASP A 74 -5.39 -4.17 -6.90
N ILE A 75 -4.45 -4.53 -7.79
CA ILE A 75 -3.24 -5.29 -7.42
C ILE A 75 -2.43 -4.50 -6.39
N LEU A 76 -2.22 -3.20 -6.61
CA LEU A 76 -1.48 -2.34 -5.71
C LEU A 76 -2.20 -2.17 -4.36
N GLY A 77 -3.53 -1.98 -4.38
CA GLY A 77 -4.35 -1.85 -3.18
C GLY A 77 -4.37 -3.13 -2.33
N VAL A 78 -4.57 -4.30 -2.94
CA VAL A 78 -4.54 -5.59 -2.24
C VAL A 78 -3.16 -5.87 -1.65
N MET A 79 -2.09 -5.58 -2.40
CA MET A 79 -0.73 -5.74 -1.88
C MET A 79 -0.44 -4.87 -0.66
N LEU A 80 -0.89 -3.61 -0.66
CA LEU A 80 -0.71 -2.72 0.50
C LEU A 80 -1.48 -3.18 1.74
N ILE A 81 -2.61 -3.87 1.57
CA ILE A 81 -3.39 -4.42 2.68
C ILE A 81 -2.73 -5.66 3.28
N LEU A 82 -2.25 -6.55 2.41
CA LEU A 82 -1.67 -7.84 2.76
C LEU A 82 -0.24 -7.68 3.30
N LEU A 83 0.56 -6.83 2.65
CA LEU A 83 1.93 -6.50 2.97
C LEU A 83 2.08 -4.97 3.17
N PRO A 84 1.62 -4.45 4.32
CA PRO A 84 1.75 -3.04 4.65
C PRO A 84 3.21 -2.70 4.98
N PHE A 85 4.02 -2.36 3.97
CA PHE A 85 5.38 -1.84 4.16
C PHE A 85 5.32 -0.33 4.44
N PRO A 86 5.47 0.13 5.69
CA PRO A 86 5.58 1.54 5.99
C PRO A 86 6.96 2.05 5.57
N THR A 87 6.99 3.26 5.03
CA THR A 87 8.23 3.98 4.73
C THR A 87 9.03 4.27 6.00
N GLU A 88 10.34 4.38 5.90
CA GLU A 88 11.23 4.66 7.03
C GLU A 88 10.84 5.94 7.79
N ASN A 89 10.38 6.96 7.05
CA ASN A 89 9.83 8.20 7.61
C ASN A 89 8.57 8.00 8.47
N MET A 90 7.76 6.99 8.15
CA MET A 90 6.57 6.62 8.93
C MET A 90 6.95 5.76 10.14
N ILE A 91 7.95 4.90 10.01
CA ILE A 91 8.47 4.08 11.10
C ILE A 91 9.13 4.97 12.16
N SER A 92 9.96 5.93 11.76
CA SER A 92 10.65 6.83 12.70
C SER A 92 9.67 7.74 13.46
N LYS A 93 8.60 8.18 12.81
CA LYS A 93 7.62 9.14 13.38
C LYS A 93 6.48 8.46 14.15
N TYR A 94 5.94 7.35 13.64
CA TYR A 94 4.73 6.72 14.17
C TYR A 94 4.98 5.34 14.83
N LYS A 95 6.18 4.75 14.69
CA LYS A 95 6.53 3.38 15.10
C LYS A 95 5.76 2.30 14.33
N LEU A 96 6.27 1.07 14.31
CA LEU A 96 5.77 0.01 13.40
C LEU A 96 4.26 -0.23 13.53
N LYS A 97 3.72 -0.39 14.75
CA LYS A 97 2.29 -0.72 14.94
C LYS A 97 1.32 0.33 14.37
N LYS A 98 1.61 1.63 14.55
CA LYS A 98 0.76 2.68 13.97
C LYS A 98 1.04 2.88 12.48
N ALA A 99 2.31 2.78 12.07
CA ALA A 99 2.69 2.91 10.67
C ALA A 99 2.01 1.83 9.81
N THR A 100 2.03 0.56 10.24
CA THR A 100 1.32 -0.55 9.58
C THR A 100 -0.18 -0.29 9.46
N LYS A 101 -0.82 0.29 10.49
CA LYS A 101 -2.25 0.62 10.45
C LYS A 101 -2.55 1.70 9.42
N ILE A 102 -1.70 2.73 9.33
CA ILE A 102 -1.84 3.80 8.34
C ILE A 102 -1.65 3.24 6.92
N THR A 103 -0.63 2.40 6.69
CA THR A 103 -0.40 1.80 5.38
C THR A 103 -1.58 0.94 4.91
N ARG A 104 -2.24 0.20 5.81
CA ARG A 104 -3.49 -0.53 5.49
C ARG A 104 -4.63 0.39 5.08
N ILE A 105 -4.81 1.53 5.76
CA ILE A 105 -5.83 2.52 5.40
C ILE A 105 -5.55 3.10 4.02
N ILE A 106 -4.28 3.36 3.70
CA ILE A 106 -3.88 3.81 2.35
C ILE A 106 -4.22 2.73 1.32
N GLY A 107 -3.91 1.46 1.58
CA GLY A 107 -4.29 0.35 0.68
C GLY A 107 -5.80 0.28 0.40
N LEU A 108 -6.63 0.41 1.45
CA LEU A 108 -8.09 0.49 1.31
C LEU A 108 -8.53 1.72 0.49
N ALA A 109 -7.91 2.88 0.71
CA ALA A 109 -8.21 4.08 -0.05
C ALA A 109 -7.87 3.93 -1.54
N VAL A 110 -6.77 3.24 -1.87
CA VAL A 110 -6.39 2.94 -3.26
C VAL A 110 -7.41 2.03 -3.94
N ILE A 111 -7.88 0.97 -3.26
CA ILE A 111 -8.95 0.11 -3.82
C ILE A 111 -10.23 0.92 -4.02
N GLY A 112 -10.60 1.77 -3.06
CA GLY A 112 -11.75 2.68 -3.20
C GLY A 112 -11.61 3.62 -4.40
N LEU A 113 -10.41 4.16 -4.63
CA LEU A 113 -10.08 4.96 -5.81
C LEU A 113 -10.23 4.16 -7.11
N GLY A 114 -9.76 2.92 -7.14
CA GLY A 114 -9.93 2.01 -8.29
C GLY A 114 -11.41 1.77 -8.63
N PHE A 115 -12.22 1.44 -7.62
CA PHE A 115 -13.67 1.27 -7.78
C PHE A 115 -14.38 2.56 -8.22
N MET A 116 -13.98 3.70 -7.67
CA MET A 116 -14.52 5.00 -8.06
C MET A 116 -14.21 5.32 -9.54
N PHE A 117 -12.99 5.03 -9.99
CA PHE A 117 -12.61 5.14 -11.41
C PHE A 117 -13.44 4.22 -12.30
N LEU A 118 -13.71 2.99 -11.86
CA LEU A 118 -14.55 2.03 -12.58
C LEU A 118 -15.98 2.56 -12.75
N ILE A 119 -16.59 3.09 -11.68
CA ILE A 119 -17.94 3.70 -11.72
C ILE A 119 -17.97 4.91 -12.67
N PHE A 120 -16.97 5.79 -12.58
CA PHE A 120 -16.87 6.97 -13.45
C PHE A 120 -16.78 6.57 -14.93
N MET A 121 -16.00 5.54 -15.25
CA MET A 121 -15.86 5.06 -16.63
C MET A 121 -17.07 4.26 -17.13
N LEU A 122 -17.84 3.60 -16.26
CA LEU A 122 -19.14 3.01 -16.62
C LEU A 122 -20.19 4.07 -16.95
N LEU A 123 -20.14 5.22 -16.29
CA LEU A 123 -21.03 6.36 -16.55
C LEU A 123 -20.66 7.12 -17.84
N PHE A 124 -19.38 7.12 -18.23
CA PHE A 124 -18.89 7.83 -19.41
C PHE A 124 -19.62 7.49 -20.73
N PRO A 125 -19.85 6.20 -21.11
CA PRO A 125 -20.60 5.85 -22.31
C PRO A 125 -22.11 6.17 -22.23
N ILE A 126 -22.66 6.39 -21.03
CA ILE A 126 -24.06 6.82 -20.84
C ILE A 126 -24.17 8.34 -21.08
N ILE A 127 -23.13 9.10 -20.74
CA ILE A 127 -23.10 10.56 -20.85
C ILE A 127 -22.73 11.02 -22.26
N PHE A 128 -21.85 10.29 -22.95
CA PHE A 128 -21.52 10.48 -24.36
C PHE A 128 -21.92 9.23 -25.16
N PRO A 129 -23.22 9.04 -25.46
CA PRO A 129 -23.61 8.08 -26.47
C PRO A 129 -23.17 8.62 -27.83
N ASP A 130 -22.40 7.83 -28.58
CA ASP A 130 -22.11 8.11 -29.99
C ASP A 130 -23.41 8.15 -30.83
#